data_AF-A0A699YGC3-F1
#
_entry.id   AF-A0A699YGC3-F1
#
_cell.length_a   1.000
_cell.length_b   1.000
_cell.length_c   1.000
_cell.angle_alpha   90.00
_cell.angle_beta   90.00
_cell.angle_gamma   90.00
#
_symmetry.space_group_name_H-M   'P 1'
#
loop_
_entity.id
_entity.type
_entity.pdbx_description
1 polymer ?
#
loop_
_entity_poly.entity_id
_entity_poly.type
_entity_poly.pdbx_seq_one_letter_code
_entity_poly.pdbx_strand_id
1 'polypeptide(L)'
;MVAAQEPPVLTFWERNPPFAALAAAKLSGANIAAKPDPKATKDTVATLTFATGEQLVGLPLILRYAARAGDRPSTLFPSSPLLATQVDYLVDYCIASVVSGSSLEGVLTALNEYLAFRSYLVGYATSLADVALWGQLQASPLWKKHQSSGKLPHLTRWWEHLATHPECSAAVEELLAMDSKKIKAAASAAAVANACGQVGEATASKGAGESGSFDIQLPGAEMGKVVTRFPPEPSGYLHIGHAKAALLNQHFADMYQ
;
A
#
# COMPACT_ATOMS: atom_id res chain seq x y z
N MET A 1 36.10 11.23 -8.77
CA MET A 1 35.69 9.84 -8.45
C MET A 1 35.36 9.80 -6.98
N VAL A 2 34.09 9.97 -6.61
CA VAL A 2 33.64 9.76 -5.23
C VAL A 2 33.59 8.24 -5.04
N ALA A 3 34.33 7.71 -4.06
CA ALA A 3 34.29 6.29 -3.75
C ALA A 3 32.83 5.88 -3.52
N ALA A 4 32.40 4.76 -4.08
CA ALA A 4 31.06 4.23 -3.84
C ALA A 4 30.93 3.91 -2.35
N GLN A 5 30.36 4.85 -1.60
CA GLN A 5 30.16 4.74 -0.17
C GLN A 5 29.10 3.65 0.06
N GLU A 6 29.40 2.68 0.93
CA GLU A 6 28.46 1.61 1.24
C GLU A 6 27.12 2.21 1.70
N PRO A 7 25.98 1.65 1.23
CA PRO A 7 24.68 2.19 1.59
C PRO A 7 24.45 2.09 3.10
N PRO A 8 23.94 3.13 3.76
CA PRO A 8 23.51 3.01 5.14
C PRO A 8 22.42 1.94 5.28
N VAL A 9 22.48 1.19 6.38
CA VAL A 9 21.63 0.02 6.62
C VAL A 9 20.53 0.37 7.61
N LEU A 10 19.29 0.24 7.17
CA LEU A 10 18.08 0.41 7.97
C LEU A 10 17.72 -0.91 8.66
N THR A 11 17.87 -0.95 9.98
CA THR A 11 17.44 -2.06 10.83
C THR A 11 16.09 -1.77 11.48
N PHE A 12 15.24 -2.80 11.57
CA PHE A 12 13.87 -2.66 12.10
C PHE A 12 13.31 -4.00 12.63
N TRP A 13 12.21 -3.91 13.37
CA TRP A 13 11.46 -5.07 13.85
C TRP A 13 10.52 -5.62 12.78
N GLU A 14 10.60 -6.91 12.45
CA GLU A 14 9.85 -7.51 11.33
C GLU A 14 8.33 -7.28 11.41
N ARG A 15 7.78 -7.17 12.63
CA ARG A 15 6.34 -7.01 12.87
C ARG A 15 5.86 -5.57 12.75
N ASN A 16 6.79 -4.62 12.70
CA ASN A 16 6.51 -3.21 12.48
C ASN A 16 7.46 -2.64 11.40
N PRO A 17 7.30 -3.08 10.14
CA PRO A 17 8.18 -2.67 9.05
C PRO A 17 8.02 -1.17 8.72
N PRO A 18 9.12 -0.42 8.53
CA PRO A 18 9.10 1.02 8.32
C PRO A 18 8.80 1.38 6.86
N PHE A 19 7.56 1.14 6.40
CA PHE A 19 7.13 1.39 5.01
C PHE A 19 7.45 2.81 4.53
N ALA A 20 7.23 3.81 5.39
CA ALA A 20 7.50 5.21 5.05
C ALA A 20 8.98 5.46 4.71
N ALA A 21 9.92 4.85 5.46
CA ALA A 21 11.35 5.09 5.26
C ALA A 21 11.83 4.57 3.91
N LEU A 22 11.44 3.34 3.56
CA LEU A 22 11.85 2.74 2.30
C LEU A 22 11.15 3.38 1.10
N ALA A 23 9.86 3.75 1.24
CA ALA A 23 9.15 4.50 0.21
C ALA A 23 9.80 5.87 -0.04
N ALA A 24 10.15 6.62 1.02
CA ALA A 24 10.85 7.89 0.91
C ALA A 24 12.22 7.74 0.23
N ALA A 25 12.97 6.69 0.56
CA ALA A 25 14.26 6.39 -0.06
C ALA A 25 14.12 6.12 -1.56
N LYS A 26 13.13 5.30 -1.96
CA LYS A 26 12.88 5.00 -3.38
C LYS A 26 12.39 6.23 -4.17
N LEU A 27 11.56 7.07 -3.56
CA LEU A 27 11.05 8.31 -4.17
C LEU A 27 12.16 9.35 -4.35
N SER A 28 13.04 9.54 -3.36
CA SER A 28 14.17 10.45 -3.46
C SER A 28 15.35 9.89 -4.26
N GLY A 29 15.39 8.57 -4.45
CA GLY A 29 16.54 7.87 -5.01
C GLY A 29 17.70 7.70 -4.03
N ALA A 30 17.47 7.88 -2.73
CA ALA A 30 18.48 7.61 -1.71
C ALA A 30 18.81 6.11 -1.64
N ASN A 31 20.11 5.80 -1.62
CA ASN A 31 20.61 4.44 -1.54
C ASN A 31 20.60 3.96 -0.07
N ILE A 32 19.50 3.35 0.37
CA ILE A 32 19.34 2.79 1.73
C ILE A 32 19.02 1.31 1.62
N ALA A 33 19.80 0.47 2.31
CA ALA A 33 19.56 -0.98 2.36
C ALA A 33 18.71 -1.34 3.59
N ALA A 34 17.61 -2.07 3.42
CA ALA A 34 16.75 -2.48 4.53
C ALA A 34 17.06 -3.92 4.99
N LYS A 35 17.11 -4.14 6.31
CA LYS A 35 17.34 -5.46 6.91
C LYS A 35 16.59 -5.63 8.24
N PRO A 36 15.80 -6.70 8.43
CA PRO A 36 15.24 -7.01 9.74
C PRO A 36 16.33 -7.31 10.77
N ASP A 37 16.20 -6.77 11.99
CA ASP A 37 17.11 -7.12 13.09
C ASP A 37 16.60 -8.38 13.82
N PRO A 38 17.39 -9.48 13.84
CA PRO A 38 16.98 -10.73 14.50
C PRO A 38 16.82 -10.59 16.03
N LYS A 39 17.39 -9.55 16.65
CA LYS A 39 17.27 -9.27 18.08
C LYS A 39 16.18 -8.24 18.40
N ALA A 40 15.49 -7.73 17.39
CA ALA A 40 14.48 -6.70 17.59
C ALA A 40 13.28 -7.19 18.40
N THR A 41 12.86 -6.36 19.33
CA THR A 41 11.65 -6.53 20.15
C THR A 41 10.62 -5.49 19.74
N LYS A 42 9.45 -5.52 20.39
CA LYS A 42 8.39 -4.52 20.20
C LYS A 42 8.84 -3.07 20.49
N ASP A 43 9.88 -2.92 21.31
CA ASP A 43 10.39 -1.62 21.75
C ASP A 43 11.56 -1.15 20.87
N THR A 44 11.98 -1.98 19.91
CA THR A 44 13.05 -1.64 18.97
C THR A 44 12.56 -0.59 17.98
N VAL A 45 13.22 0.55 18.01
CA VAL A 45 12.98 1.66 17.07
C VAL A 45 13.82 1.44 15.81
N ALA A 46 13.23 1.73 14.65
CA ALA A 46 13.95 1.68 13.38
C ALA A 46 15.20 2.57 13.44
N THR A 47 16.34 2.02 13.03
CA THR A 47 17.66 2.67 13.14
C THR A 47 18.39 2.57 11.82
N LEU A 48 18.97 3.68 11.36
CA LEU A 48 19.79 3.75 10.16
C LEU A 48 21.26 3.88 10.57
N THR A 49 22.08 2.90 10.21
CA THR A 49 23.50 2.82 10.57
C THR A 49 24.38 3.10 9.36
N PHE A 50 25.34 4.01 9.52
CA PHE A 50 26.29 4.40 8.48
C PHE A 50 27.59 3.58 8.56
N ALA A 51 28.33 3.51 7.46
CA ALA A 51 29.66 2.86 7.45
C ALA A 51 30.67 3.51 8.42
N THR A 52 30.45 4.78 8.78
CA THR A 52 31.21 5.52 9.79
C THR A 52 30.94 5.06 11.23
N GLY A 53 29.88 4.26 11.45
CA GLY A 53 29.39 3.87 12.77
C GLY A 53 28.36 4.84 13.37
N GLU A 54 28.12 5.99 12.73
CA GLU A 54 27.05 6.93 13.11
C GLU A 54 25.67 6.29 12.91
N GLN A 55 24.68 6.75 13.67
CA GLN A 55 23.33 6.19 13.67
C GLN A 55 22.27 7.29 13.73
N LEU A 56 21.21 7.11 12.94
CA LEU A 56 19.97 7.88 13.07
C LEU A 56 18.88 6.95 13.60
N VAL A 57 18.40 7.24 14.81
CA VAL A 57 17.39 6.44 15.50
C VAL A 57 16.03 7.12 15.39
N GLY A 58 15.03 6.40 14.90
CA GLY A 58 13.68 6.91 14.77
C GLY A 58 13.29 7.29 13.36
N LEU A 59 12.06 6.91 12.99
CA LEU A 59 11.49 7.15 11.67
C LEU A 59 11.52 8.63 11.24
N PRO A 60 11.26 9.64 12.10
CA PRO A 60 11.30 11.03 11.67
C PRO A 60 12.67 11.52 11.19
N LEU A 61 13.77 11.02 11.77
CA LEU A 61 15.13 11.37 11.35
C LEU A 61 15.50 10.65 10.05
N ILE A 62 15.15 9.37 9.97
CA ILE A 62 15.42 8.52 8.80
C ILE A 62 14.71 9.07 7.55
N LEU A 63 13.45 9.49 7.69
CA LEU A 63 12.68 10.10 6.61
C LEU A 63 13.33 11.38 6.08
N ARG A 64 13.76 12.27 6.99
CA ARG A 64 14.43 13.52 6.61
C ARG A 64 15.77 13.25 5.95
N TYR A 65 16.53 12.27 6.44
CA TYR A 65 17.75 11.83 5.79
C TYR A 65 17.47 11.30 4.38
N ALA A 66 16.50 10.39 4.23
CA ALA A 66 16.14 9.83 2.93
C ALA A 66 15.73 10.91 1.92
N ALA A 67 14.96 11.92 2.35
CA ALA A 67 14.57 13.04 1.49
C ALA A 67 15.75 13.94 1.09
N ARG A 68 16.74 14.14 1.97
CA ARG A 68 17.91 15.02 1.75
C ARG A 68 19.07 14.34 1.02
N ALA A 69 19.24 13.04 1.22
CA ALA A 69 20.33 12.25 0.63
C ALA A 69 20.00 11.70 -0.76
N GLY A 70 18.77 11.93 -1.25
CA GLY A 70 18.37 11.49 -2.59
C GLY A 70 18.94 12.37 -3.68
N ASP A 71 19.45 11.74 -4.74
CA ASP A 71 20.03 12.43 -5.89
C ASP A 71 18.98 12.82 -6.95
N ARG A 72 17.72 12.37 -6.81
CA ARG A 72 16.64 12.71 -7.74
C ARG A 72 15.97 14.02 -7.35
N PRO A 73 15.55 14.83 -8.32
CA PRO A 73 14.66 15.95 -8.04
C PRO A 73 13.35 15.39 -7.46
N SER A 74 13.16 15.57 -6.15
CA SER A 74 11.99 15.12 -5.43
C SER A 74 11.26 16.30 -4.81
N THR A 75 9.93 16.24 -4.78
CA THR A 75 9.09 17.23 -4.10
C THR A 75 8.93 16.96 -2.61
N LEU A 76 9.62 15.93 -2.09
CA LEU A 76 9.48 15.45 -0.72
C LEU A 76 9.85 16.52 0.30
N PHE A 77 10.86 17.33 0.01
CA PHE A 77 11.27 18.44 0.86
C PHE A 77 11.25 19.76 0.06
N PRO A 78 10.18 20.57 0.18
CA PRO A 78 10.05 21.81 -0.56
C PRO A 78 11.16 22.82 -0.23
N SER A 79 11.60 23.61 -1.20
CA SER A 79 12.63 24.64 -0.99
C SER A 79 12.14 25.85 -0.20
N SER A 80 10.82 26.07 -0.14
CA SER A 80 10.23 27.18 0.63
C SER A 80 10.34 26.91 2.14
N PRO A 81 10.93 27.80 2.94
CA PRO A 81 11.07 27.60 4.38
C PRO A 81 9.74 27.33 5.10
N LEU A 82 8.67 27.99 4.66
CA LEU A 82 7.32 27.79 5.20
C LEU A 82 6.83 26.36 4.98
N LEU A 83 6.90 25.87 3.74
CA LEU A 83 6.44 24.53 3.39
C LEU A 83 7.33 23.45 4.02
N ALA A 84 8.65 23.67 4.06
CA ALA A 84 9.58 22.80 4.76
C ALA A 84 9.23 22.65 6.25
N THR A 85 8.89 23.75 6.92
CA THR A 85 8.50 23.75 8.34
C THR A 85 7.18 23.02 8.57
N GLN A 86 6.21 23.20 7.66
CA GLN A 86 4.94 22.46 7.70
C GLN A 86 5.16 20.96 7.51
N VAL A 87 6.02 20.56 6.58
CA VAL A 87 6.41 19.17 6.37
C VAL A 87 7.05 18.59 7.62
N ASP A 88 8.02 19.29 8.22
CA ASP A 88 8.68 18.84 9.44
C ASP A 88 7.68 18.61 10.58
N TYR A 89 6.80 19.57 10.84
CA TYR A 89 5.76 19.44 11.85
C TYR A 89 4.84 18.24 11.58
N LEU A 90 4.36 18.08 10.34
CA LEU A 90 3.41 17.03 9.99
C LEU A 90 4.04 15.64 10.02
N VAL A 91 5.32 15.49 9.66
CA VAL A 91 6.05 14.22 9.81
C VAL A 91 6.05 13.79 11.28
N ASP A 92 6.42 14.68 12.19
CA ASP A 92 6.48 14.36 13.62
C ASP A 92 5.07 14.11 14.18
N TYR A 93 4.09 14.94 13.81
CA TYR A 93 2.70 14.79 14.22
C TYR A 93 2.11 13.46 13.75
N CYS A 94 2.28 13.07 12.48
CA CYS A 94 1.69 11.85 11.93
C CYS A 94 2.31 10.60 12.57
N ILE A 95 3.63 10.58 12.77
CA ILE A 95 4.31 9.46 13.41
C ILE A 95 3.90 9.31 14.88
N ALA A 96 3.74 10.41 15.60
CA ALA A 96 3.36 10.40 17.01
C ALA A 96 1.86 10.14 17.26
N SER A 97 0.99 10.59 16.36
CA SER A 97 -0.47 10.54 16.54
C SER A 97 -1.12 9.28 15.97
N VAL A 98 -0.56 8.70 14.90
CA VAL A 98 -1.08 7.48 14.27
C VAL A 98 -0.47 6.26 14.97
N VAL A 99 -0.95 6.03 16.19
CA VAL A 99 -0.56 4.90 17.05
C VAL A 99 -1.81 4.12 17.43
N SER A 100 -1.67 2.80 17.56
CA SER A 100 -2.77 1.93 18.01
C SER A 100 -3.24 2.35 19.42
N GLY A 101 -4.51 2.71 19.57
CA GLY A 101 -5.07 3.13 20.84
C GLY A 101 -6.49 3.72 20.72
N SER A 102 -7.05 4.15 21.85
CA SER A 102 -8.39 4.76 21.92
C SER A 102 -8.50 6.10 21.19
N SER A 103 -7.39 6.82 21.01
CA SER A 103 -7.34 8.10 20.31
C SER A 103 -7.29 7.99 18.78
N LEU A 104 -7.02 6.80 18.23
CA LEU A 104 -6.77 6.62 16.80
C LEU A 104 -7.95 7.08 15.94
N GLU A 105 -9.18 6.70 16.31
CA GLU A 105 -10.38 7.07 15.53
C GLU A 105 -10.57 8.59 15.43
N GLY A 106 -10.30 9.31 16.52
CA GLY A 106 -10.36 10.79 16.54
C GLY A 106 -9.30 11.41 15.63
N VAL A 107 -8.06 10.89 15.66
CA VAL A 107 -6.97 11.35 14.78
C VAL A 107 -7.30 11.10 13.32
N LEU A 108 -7.79 9.90 12.97
CA LEU A 108 -8.16 9.57 11.60
C LEU A 108 -9.33 10.44 11.09
N THR A 109 -10.30 10.74 11.95
CA THR A 109 -11.41 11.64 11.62
C THR A 109 -10.92 13.05 11.33
N ALA A 110 -10.07 13.61 12.20
CA ALA A 110 -9.47 14.94 12.00
C ALA A 110 -8.62 15.00 10.72
N LEU A 111 -7.82 13.97 10.43
CA LEU A 111 -7.04 13.88 9.20
C LEU A 111 -7.93 13.79 7.95
N ASN A 112 -9.05 13.06 8.03
CA ASN A 112 -10.01 12.98 6.93
C ASN A 112 -10.68 14.33 6.65
N GLU A 113 -11.06 15.09 7.69
CA GLU A 113 -11.58 16.45 7.54
C GLU A 113 -10.52 17.40 6.97
N TYR A 114 -9.27 17.29 7.43
CA TYR A 114 -8.16 18.08 6.92
C TYR A 114 -7.94 17.86 5.41
N LEU A 115 -8.11 16.62 4.94
CA LEU A 115 -7.97 16.21 3.54
C LEU A 115 -9.21 16.50 2.67
N ALA A 116 -10.32 16.97 3.24
CA ALA A 116 -11.55 17.22 2.48
C ALA A 116 -11.36 18.15 1.27
N PHE A 117 -10.51 19.16 1.42
CA PHE A 117 -10.19 20.14 0.38
C PHE A 117 -8.73 20.10 -0.08
N ARG A 118 -8.02 19.00 0.20
CA ARG A 118 -6.59 18.87 -0.08
C ARG A 118 -6.28 17.58 -0.83
N SER A 119 -5.41 17.66 -1.82
CA SER A 119 -4.88 16.48 -2.51
C SER A 119 -3.62 15.93 -1.83
N TYR A 120 -2.88 16.78 -1.12
CA TYR A 120 -1.66 16.46 -0.38
C TYR A 120 -1.68 17.16 0.99
N LEU A 121 -0.92 16.66 1.95
CA LEU A 121 -0.84 17.27 3.28
C LEU A 121 -0.19 18.66 3.25
N VAL A 122 0.83 18.85 2.39
CA VAL A 122 1.52 20.13 2.24
C VAL A 122 1.68 20.47 0.76
N GLY A 123 1.26 21.69 0.39
CA GLY A 123 1.38 22.19 -0.97
C GLY A 123 0.52 21.44 -1.99
N TYR A 124 1.07 21.23 -3.18
CA TYR A 124 0.36 20.69 -4.35
C TYR A 124 1.06 19.48 -5.00
N ALA A 125 2.01 18.86 -4.30
CA ALA A 125 2.75 17.68 -4.75
C ALA A 125 3.06 16.78 -3.55
N THR A 126 3.40 15.51 -3.83
CA THR A 126 3.78 14.54 -2.80
C THR A 126 4.95 15.05 -1.97
N SER A 127 4.72 15.21 -0.67
CA SER A 127 5.70 15.67 0.31
C SER A 127 6.13 14.54 1.25
N LEU A 128 7.18 14.75 2.03
CA LEU A 128 7.62 13.78 3.04
C LEU A 128 6.54 13.53 4.10
N ALA A 129 5.71 14.53 4.41
CA ALA A 129 4.57 14.38 5.31
C ALA A 129 3.57 13.36 4.77
N ASP A 130 3.32 13.37 3.46
CA ASP A 130 2.40 12.43 2.83
C ASP A 130 2.90 10.99 2.96
N VAL A 131 4.18 10.78 2.67
CA VAL A 131 4.84 9.47 2.79
C VAL A 131 4.87 8.98 4.24
N ALA A 132 5.10 9.89 5.19
CA ALA A 132 5.11 9.58 6.62
C ALA A 132 3.74 9.07 7.10
N LEU A 133 2.67 9.80 6.80
CA LEU A 133 1.32 9.39 7.17
C LEU A 133 0.91 8.10 6.46
N TRP A 134 1.21 7.99 5.16
CA TRP A 134 0.83 6.83 4.35
C TRP A 134 1.49 5.56 4.88
N GLY A 135 2.80 5.62 5.17
CA GLY A 135 3.53 4.48 5.70
C GLY A 135 3.08 4.09 7.12
N GLN A 136 2.69 5.04 7.98
CA GLN A 136 2.10 4.71 9.27
C GLN A 136 0.74 4.03 9.16
N LEU A 137 -0.11 4.47 8.23
CA LEU A 137 -1.37 3.79 7.97
C LEU A 137 -1.15 2.40 7.37
N GLN A 138 -0.18 2.25 6.46
CA GLN A 138 0.21 0.97 5.87
C GLN A 138 0.72 -0.03 6.93
N ALA A 139 1.45 0.44 7.94
CA ALA A 139 1.91 -0.38 9.07
C ALA A 139 0.78 -0.74 10.05
N SER A 140 -0.30 0.05 10.09
CA SER A 140 -1.39 -0.15 11.04
C SER A 140 -2.31 -1.32 10.63
N PRO A 141 -2.47 -2.36 11.47
CA PRO A 141 -3.36 -3.48 11.16
C PRO A 141 -4.84 -3.07 11.16
N LEU A 142 -5.17 -1.95 11.81
CA LEU A 142 -6.54 -1.43 11.90
C LEU A 142 -6.94 -0.64 10.65
N TRP A 143 -5.97 -0.19 9.83
CA TRP A 143 -6.24 0.67 8.68
C TRP A 143 -7.22 0.02 7.69
N LYS A 144 -7.04 -1.26 7.35
CA LYS A 144 -7.97 -2.00 6.45
C LYS A 144 -9.43 -2.00 6.92
N LYS A 145 -9.65 -2.05 8.23
CA LYS A 145 -10.99 -1.99 8.83
C LYS A 145 -11.57 -0.58 8.68
N HIS A 146 -10.77 0.45 8.91
CA HIS A 146 -11.21 1.84 8.74
C HIS A 146 -11.45 2.20 7.27
N GLN A 147 -10.61 1.71 6.35
CA GLN A 147 -10.77 1.88 4.91
C GLN A 147 -12.11 1.32 4.41
N SER A 148 -12.45 0.10 4.83
CA SER A 148 -13.71 -0.55 4.44
C SER A 148 -14.95 -0.01 5.16
N SER A 149 -14.78 0.81 6.20
CA SER A 149 -15.91 1.37 6.97
C SER A 149 -16.71 2.45 6.23
N GLY A 150 -16.15 3.04 5.16
CA GLY A 150 -16.76 4.15 4.42
C GLY A 150 -16.81 5.49 5.17
N LYS A 151 -16.40 5.54 6.44
CA LYS A 151 -16.44 6.76 7.27
C LYS A 151 -15.35 7.79 6.94
N LEU A 152 -14.28 7.36 6.26
CA LEU A 152 -13.08 8.18 6.00
C LEU A 152 -12.81 8.29 4.49
N PRO A 153 -13.74 8.86 3.69
CA PRO A 153 -13.63 8.85 2.23
C PRO A 153 -12.43 9.64 1.70
N HIS A 154 -12.11 10.79 2.29
CA HIS A 154 -11.03 11.67 1.83
C HIS A 154 -9.66 11.08 2.16
N LEU A 155 -9.51 10.52 3.36
CA LEU A 155 -8.29 9.84 3.78
C LEU A 155 -8.08 8.55 2.98
N THR A 156 -9.15 7.80 2.71
CA THR A 156 -9.09 6.58 1.87
C THR A 156 -8.66 6.91 0.45
N ARG A 157 -9.31 7.89 -0.20
CA ARG A 157 -8.95 8.38 -1.54
C ARG A 157 -7.49 8.82 -1.61
N TRP A 158 -7.06 9.63 -0.64
CA TRP A 158 -5.67 10.12 -0.57
C TRP A 158 -4.66 8.98 -0.39
N TRP A 159 -4.98 8.00 0.46
CA TRP A 159 -4.10 6.86 0.70
C TRP A 159 -3.97 5.97 -0.54
N GLU A 160 -5.09 5.73 -1.23
CA GLU A 160 -5.13 4.96 -2.49
C GLU A 160 -4.33 5.66 -3.58
N HIS A 161 -4.46 6.99 -3.69
CA HIS A 161 -3.65 7.80 -4.60
C HIS A 161 -2.16 7.60 -4.35
N LEU A 162 -1.69 7.68 -3.09
CA LEU A 162 -0.28 7.46 -2.78
C LEU A 162 0.17 6.01 -3.01
N ALA A 163 -0.72 5.04 -2.84
CA ALA A 163 -0.42 3.63 -3.13
C ALA A 163 -0.24 3.36 -4.64
N THR A 164 -0.70 4.24 -5.53
CA THR A 164 -0.46 4.11 -6.98
C THR A 164 0.98 4.40 -7.38
N HIS A 165 1.78 5.06 -6.53
CA HIS A 165 3.18 5.32 -6.82
C HIS A 165 3.98 4.01 -6.86
N PRO A 166 4.69 3.72 -7.98
CA PRO A 166 5.50 2.50 -8.11
C PRO A 166 6.54 2.34 -6.98
N GLU A 167 7.10 3.44 -6.50
CA GLU A 167 8.09 3.48 -5.43
C GLU A 167 7.49 3.02 -4.09
N CYS A 168 6.24 3.42 -3.81
CA CYS A 168 5.50 3.00 -2.63
C CYS A 168 5.16 1.50 -2.68
N SER A 169 4.67 1.02 -3.82
CA SER A 169 4.36 -0.40 -4.03
C SER A 169 5.62 -1.26 -3.92
N ALA A 170 6.72 -0.87 -4.56
CA ALA A 170 8.00 -1.57 -4.47
C ALA A 170 8.56 -1.61 -3.04
N ALA A 171 8.38 -0.54 -2.26
CA ALA A 171 8.79 -0.53 -0.84
C ALA A 171 7.97 -1.53 -0.01
N VAL A 172 6.66 -1.64 -0.26
CA VAL A 172 5.80 -2.59 0.43
C VAL A 172 6.19 -4.03 0.09
N GLU A 173 6.37 -4.33 -1.19
CA GLU A 173 6.77 -5.67 -1.64
C GLU A 173 8.11 -6.10 -1.05
N GLU A 174 9.11 -5.22 -1.06
CA GLU A 174 10.43 -5.49 -0.51
C GLU A 174 10.38 -5.78 1.00
N LEU A 175 9.71 -4.94 1.79
CA LEU A 175 9.60 -5.14 3.23
C LEU A 175 8.77 -6.38 3.61
N LEU A 176 7.72 -6.69 2.84
CA LEU A 176 6.92 -7.90 3.04
C LEU A 176 7.65 -9.18 2.59
N ALA A 177 8.59 -9.09 1.66
CA ALA A 177 9.46 -10.20 1.28
C ALA A 177 10.50 -10.50 2.36
N MET A 178 10.90 -9.49 3.14
CA MET A 178 11.86 -9.60 4.24
C MET A 178 11.30 -10.23 5.53
N ASP A 179 10.00 -10.57 5.58
CA ASP A 179 9.39 -11.26 6.72
C ASP A 179 10.07 -12.63 6.93
N SER A 180 10.62 -12.87 8.13
CA SER A 180 11.38 -14.07 8.47
C SER A 180 10.61 -15.37 8.24
N LYS A 181 9.26 -15.33 8.23
CA LYS A 181 8.43 -16.50 7.87
C LYS A 181 8.59 -16.91 6.41
N LYS A 182 8.72 -15.94 5.49
CA LYS A 182 8.96 -16.21 4.06
C LYS A 182 10.42 -16.52 3.77
N ILE A 183 11.36 -15.90 4.48
CA ILE A 183 12.80 -16.21 4.34
C ILE A 183 13.10 -17.64 4.83
N LYS A 184 12.51 -18.09 5.95
CA LYS A 184 12.65 -19.48 6.41
C LYS A 184 11.99 -20.47 5.46
N ALA A 185 10.84 -20.14 4.86
CA ALA A 185 10.18 -20.97 3.85
C ALA A 185 11.00 -21.07 2.55
N ALA A 186 11.65 -19.99 2.13
CA ALA A 186 12.56 -19.97 0.97
C ALA A 186 13.87 -20.71 1.26
N ALA A 187 14.43 -20.58 2.47
CA ALA A 187 15.61 -21.33 2.90
C ALA A 187 15.31 -22.84 3.07
N SER A 188 14.12 -23.21 3.56
CA SER A 188 13.68 -24.61 3.61
C SER A 188 13.38 -25.16 2.22
N ALA A 189 12.83 -24.35 1.30
CA ALA A 189 12.63 -24.76 -0.10
C ALA A 189 13.97 -24.93 -0.85
N ALA A 190 14.97 -24.08 -0.60
CA ALA A 190 16.31 -24.22 -1.15
C ALA A 190 17.08 -25.42 -0.54
N ALA A 191 16.86 -25.74 0.74
CA ALA A 191 17.41 -26.93 1.38
C ALA A 191 16.76 -28.24 0.85
N VAL A 192 15.48 -28.20 0.50
CA VAL A 192 14.75 -29.33 -0.11
C VAL A 192 15.09 -29.49 -1.60
N ALA A 193 15.37 -28.39 -2.31
CA ALA A 193 15.80 -28.41 -3.72
C ALA A 193 17.19 -29.03 -3.91
N ASN A 194 18.04 -29.03 -2.89
CA ASN A 194 19.36 -29.68 -2.93
C ASN A 194 19.34 -31.17 -2.54
N ALA A 195 18.15 -31.73 -2.28
CA ALA A 195 17.96 -33.11 -1.82
C ALA A 195 17.00 -33.95 -2.68
N CYS A 196 16.48 -33.44 -3.80
CA CYS A 196 15.61 -34.23 -4.67
C CYS A 196 15.98 -34.04 -6.15
N GLY A 197 16.86 -34.92 -6.63
CA GLY A 197 16.97 -35.22 -8.04
C GLY A 197 15.83 -36.14 -8.47
N GLN A 198 15.27 -35.83 -9.64
CA GLN A 198 14.46 -36.67 -10.52
C GLN A 198 12.93 -36.75 -10.32
N VAL A 199 12.27 -36.04 -11.24
CA VAL A 199 11.10 -36.37 -12.09
C VAL A 199 9.78 -36.81 -11.42
N GLY A 200 8.75 -36.00 -11.66
CA GLY A 200 7.34 -36.35 -11.42
C GLY A 200 6.42 -35.23 -11.89
N GLU A 201 5.93 -35.34 -13.11
CA GLU A 201 4.91 -34.51 -13.75
C GLU A 201 3.55 -34.71 -13.06
N ALA A 202 2.89 -33.66 -12.55
CA ALA A 202 1.43 -33.64 -12.35
C ALA A 202 0.89 -32.25 -11.93
N THR A 203 0.09 -31.70 -12.85
CA THR A 203 -1.22 -31.04 -12.64
C THR A 203 -1.32 -29.80 -11.76
N ALA A 204 -1.49 -28.68 -12.45
CA ALA A 204 -2.14 -27.48 -11.95
C ALA A 204 -3.59 -27.76 -11.51
N SER A 205 -3.96 -27.34 -10.30
CA SER A 205 -5.36 -27.14 -9.90
C SER A 205 -5.53 -25.69 -9.43
N LYS A 206 -6.15 -24.89 -10.31
CA LYS A 206 -6.65 -23.55 -10.03
C LYS A 206 -7.79 -23.65 -9.03
N GLY A 207 -7.66 -22.96 -7.89
CA GLY A 207 -8.78 -22.69 -6.99
C GLY A 207 -9.75 -21.71 -7.63
N ALA A 208 -10.91 -22.22 -8.04
CA ALA A 208 -12.02 -21.45 -8.58
C ALA A 208 -12.66 -20.63 -7.45
N GLY A 209 -12.52 -19.30 -7.54
CA GLY A 209 -13.48 -18.39 -6.92
C GLY A 209 -14.80 -18.50 -7.68
N GLU A 210 -15.90 -18.58 -6.96
CA GLU A 210 -17.26 -18.64 -7.50
C GLU A 210 -17.55 -17.43 -8.41
N SER A 211 -17.26 -17.59 -9.69
CA SER A 211 -17.90 -16.82 -10.75
C SER A 211 -19.33 -17.32 -10.83
N GLY A 212 -20.31 -16.46 -10.53
CA GLY A 212 -21.71 -16.76 -10.79
C GLY A 212 -21.85 -17.22 -12.24
N SER A 213 -22.16 -18.50 -12.45
CA SER A 213 -22.28 -19.08 -13.77
C SER A 213 -23.44 -18.41 -14.50
N PHE A 214 -23.19 -17.96 -15.74
CA PHE A 214 -24.21 -17.42 -16.63
C PHE A 214 -25.09 -18.53 -17.26
N ASP A 215 -24.88 -19.78 -16.86
CA ASP A 215 -25.56 -20.98 -17.36
C ASP A 215 -26.97 -21.13 -16.74
N ILE A 216 -27.76 -20.06 -16.80
CA ILE A 216 -29.15 -20.03 -16.36
C ILE A 216 -30.01 -20.19 -17.62
N GLN A 217 -30.36 -21.42 -17.97
CA GLN A 217 -31.22 -21.66 -19.11
C GLN A 217 -32.65 -21.17 -18.81
N LEU A 218 -33.20 -20.38 -19.74
CA LEU A 218 -34.58 -19.90 -19.64
C LEU A 218 -35.55 -21.07 -19.95
N PRO A 219 -36.39 -21.51 -19.00
CA PRO A 219 -37.30 -22.63 -19.23
C PRO A 219 -38.32 -22.27 -20.31
N GLY A 220 -38.32 -23.02 -21.42
CA GLY A 220 -39.23 -22.82 -22.55
C GLY A 220 -38.83 -21.72 -23.53
N ALA A 221 -37.58 -21.23 -23.49
CA ALA A 221 -37.09 -20.29 -24.50
C ALA A 221 -36.82 -20.98 -25.84
N GLU A 222 -37.36 -20.41 -26.91
CA GLU A 222 -37.12 -20.83 -28.30
C GLU A 222 -36.14 -19.86 -28.99
N MET A 223 -35.21 -20.39 -29.79
CA MET A 223 -34.23 -19.58 -30.53
C MET A 223 -34.93 -18.58 -31.45
N GLY A 224 -34.47 -17.32 -31.43
CA GLY A 224 -34.99 -16.21 -32.22
C GLY A 224 -36.29 -15.58 -31.70
N LYS A 225 -36.83 -16.04 -30.56
CA LYS A 225 -38.08 -15.49 -29.98
C LYS A 225 -37.89 -14.74 -28.65
N VAL A 226 -36.67 -14.67 -28.14
CA VAL A 226 -36.37 -13.98 -26.87
C VAL A 226 -36.08 -12.51 -27.14
N VAL A 227 -36.92 -11.63 -26.60
CA VAL A 227 -36.70 -10.17 -26.62
C VAL A 227 -36.49 -9.68 -25.21
N THR A 228 -35.26 -9.27 -24.88
CA THR A 228 -34.95 -8.66 -23.58
C THR A 228 -35.25 -7.16 -23.63
N ARG A 229 -35.86 -6.62 -22.58
CA ARG A 229 -36.06 -5.18 -22.41
C ARG A 229 -35.50 -4.74 -21.08
N PHE A 230 -34.87 -3.57 -21.07
CA PHE A 230 -34.54 -2.91 -19.82
C PHE A 230 -35.83 -2.29 -19.25
N PRO A 231 -36.30 -2.70 -18.06
CA PRO A 231 -37.54 -2.15 -17.50
C PRO A 231 -37.33 -0.65 -17.17
N PRO A 232 -38.29 0.23 -17.51
CA PRO A 232 -38.23 1.63 -17.10
C PRO A 232 -38.37 1.72 -15.58
N GLU A 233 -37.41 2.37 -14.91
CA GLU A 233 -37.32 2.39 -13.45
C GLU A 233 -38.46 3.21 -12.79
N PRO A 234 -39.08 2.70 -11.70
CA PRO A 234 -40.02 3.46 -10.88
C PRO A 234 -39.37 4.31 -9.76
N SER A 235 -38.04 4.28 -9.56
CA SER A 235 -37.40 4.99 -8.42
C SER A 235 -35.95 5.47 -8.65
N GLY A 236 -35.74 6.43 -9.56
CA GLY A 236 -34.63 7.42 -9.49
C GLY A 236 -33.17 6.93 -9.37
N TYR A 237 -32.43 7.11 -10.46
CA TYR A 237 -30.96 7.09 -10.64
C TYR A 237 -30.30 5.73 -10.93
N LEU A 238 -29.50 5.73 -12.00
CA LEU A 238 -28.71 4.59 -12.46
C LEU A 238 -27.64 4.21 -11.41
N HIS A 239 -27.64 2.95 -10.95
CA HIS A 239 -26.63 2.42 -10.03
C HIS A 239 -25.98 1.15 -10.57
N ILE A 240 -24.96 0.62 -9.88
CA ILE A 240 -24.18 -0.56 -10.33
C ILE A 240 -25.01 -1.83 -10.54
N GLY A 241 -26.21 -1.90 -9.95
CA GLY A 241 -27.16 -2.99 -10.16
C GLY A 241 -27.78 -2.97 -11.57
N HIS A 242 -27.97 -1.79 -12.16
CA HIS A 242 -28.47 -1.64 -13.52
C HIS A 242 -27.47 -2.14 -14.57
N ALA A 243 -26.17 -1.93 -14.33
CA ALA A 243 -25.12 -2.48 -15.18
C ALA A 243 -25.19 -4.02 -15.20
N LYS A 244 -25.43 -4.66 -14.05
CA LYS A 244 -25.57 -6.12 -13.97
C LYS A 244 -26.78 -6.63 -14.76
N ALA A 245 -27.93 -5.97 -14.65
CA ALA A 245 -29.13 -6.34 -15.39
C ALA A 245 -28.97 -6.12 -16.90
N ALA A 246 -28.29 -5.05 -17.32
CA ALA A 246 -28.01 -4.77 -18.73
C ALA A 246 -27.11 -5.85 -19.35
N LEU A 247 -26.01 -6.22 -18.66
CA LEU A 247 -25.08 -7.25 -19.14
C LEU A 247 -25.73 -8.64 -19.19
N LEU A 248 -26.58 -8.98 -18.22
CA LEU A 248 -27.34 -10.24 -18.24
C LEU A 248 -28.36 -10.29 -19.39
N ASN A 249 -29.08 -9.20 -19.61
CA ASN A 249 -30.04 -9.12 -20.72
C ASN A 249 -29.35 -9.25 -22.07
N GLN A 250 -28.21 -8.59 -22.26
CA GLN A 250 -27.42 -8.73 -23.48
C GLN A 250 -26.95 -10.18 -23.67
N HIS A 251 -26.47 -10.83 -22.61
CA HIS A 251 -26.02 -12.22 -22.67
C HIS A 251 -27.13 -13.19 -23.13
N PHE A 252 -28.37 -13.03 -22.64
CA PHE A 252 -29.49 -13.85 -23.08
C PHE A 252 -29.98 -13.53 -24.48
N ALA A 253 -29.88 -12.27 -24.92
CA ALA A 253 -30.19 -11.90 -26.30
C ALA A 253 -29.24 -12.59 -27.28
N ASP A 254 -27.93 -12.60 -26.99
CA ASP A 254 -26.92 -13.26 -27.82
C ASP A 254 -27.04 -14.80 -27.78
N MET A 255 -27.41 -15.36 -26.62
CA MET A 255 -27.58 -16.81 -26.44
C MET A 255 -28.79 -17.38 -27.17
N TYR A 256 -29.88 -16.62 -27.28
CA TYR A 256 -31.16 -17.07 -27.84
C TYR A 256 -31.55 -16.36 -29.15
N GLN A 257 -30.54 -15.91 -29.91
CA GLN A 257 -30.71 -15.25 -31.20
C GLN A 257 -31.18 -16.20 -32.32
#